data_AF-G0IT72-F1
#
_entry.id   AF-G0IT72-F1
#
_cell.length_a   1.000
_cell.length_b   1.000
_cell.length_c   1.000
_cell.angle_alpha   90.00
_cell.angle_beta   90.00
_cell.angle_gamma   90.00
#
_symmetry.space_group_name_H-M   'P 1'
#
loop_
_entity.id
_entity.type
_entity.pdbx_description
1 polymer ?
#
loop_
_entity_poly.entity_id
_entity_poly.type
_entity_poly.pdbx_seq_one_letter_code
_entity_poly.pdbx_strand_id
1 'polypeptide(L)'
;MNKNIKMFVICAVFVLISSCKNYTISKDLKNLEQNAKEKVEGFLDTKKEELTEGIKSLGSKVSAKVQEKLMQADEPQGQLQQQISQGVAENPEFKEIEKKTKELKDKIEKSDDKTTLGTYYEYEEEIKKLKKELEEKLKDKKEDKEKLEKELETLEKTLKEKIEKRKKALEEAQKKFQEYKQQFGISTGQTQGDKAKNQGKIGLEAFNYAKEFGLTVSYSNSDNTDTGNMSSGIIDGALKKIEEELSNSIEDSGKEKKE
;
A
#
# COMPACT_ATOMS: atom_id res chain seq x y z
N MET A 1 45.02 6.21 10.70
CA MET A 1 44.91 6.92 9.41
C MET A 1 44.37 8.32 9.65
N ASN A 2 45.21 9.34 9.40
CA ASN A 2 44.79 10.75 9.47
C ASN A 2 43.61 10.99 8.51
N LYS A 3 42.68 11.88 8.89
CA LYS A 3 41.44 12.18 8.13
C LYS A 3 41.71 12.45 6.64
N ASN A 4 42.85 13.06 6.34
CA ASN A 4 43.29 13.37 4.97
C ASN A 4 43.56 12.10 4.14
N ILE A 5 44.09 11.03 4.74
CA ILE A 5 44.36 9.75 4.04
C ILE A 5 43.04 9.02 3.73
N LYS A 6 42.04 9.11 4.61
CA LYS A 6 40.71 8.51 4.36
C LYS A 6 39.97 9.18 3.20
N MET A 7 40.10 10.50 3.04
CA MET A 7 39.49 11.24 1.94
C MET A 7 40.11 10.88 0.58
N PHE A 8 41.43 10.70 0.53
CA PHE A 8 42.13 10.30 -0.70
C PHE A 8 41.77 8.88 -1.17
N VAL A 9 41.58 7.93 -0.26
CA VAL A 9 41.17 6.56 -0.60
C VAL A 9 39.74 6.53 -1.18
N ILE A 10 38.82 7.32 -0.64
CA ILE A 10 37.45 7.42 -1.18
C ILE A 10 37.45 8.04 -2.58
N CYS A 11 38.21 9.14 -2.79
CA CYS A 11 38.31 9.75 -4.11
C CYS A 11 38.91 8.80 -5.16
N ALA A 12 39.92 7.99 -4.80
CA ALA A 12 40.51 7.02 -5.72
C ALA A 12 39.51 5.92 -6.14
N VAL A 13 38.66 5.44 -5.22
CA VAL A 13 37.62 4.44 -5.52
C VAL A 13 36.54 5.01 -6.45
N PHE A 14 36.13 6.27 -6.27
CA PHE A 14 35.16 6.92 -7.16
C PHE A 14 35.68 7.11 -8.59
N VAL A 15 36.97 7.42 -8.75
CA VAL A 15 37.61 7.53 -10.07
C VAL A 15 37.73 6.15 -10.75
N LEU A 16 38.04 5.11 -9.98
CA LEU A 16 38.10 3.73 -10.49
C LEU A 16 36.72 3.24 -10.99
N ILE A 17 35.65 3.50 -10.24
CA ILE A 17 34.27 3.15 -10.65
C ILE A 17 33.85 3.95 -11.90
N SER A 18 34.25 5.22 -11.99
CA SER A 18 33.93 6.08 -13.13
C SER A 18 34.64 5.66 -14.42
N SER A 19 35.82 5.04 -14.30
CA SER A 19 36.63 4.56 -15.43
C SER A 19 36.11 3.24 -16.02
N CYS A 20 35.30 2.48 -15.28
CA CYS A 20 34.65 1.26 -15.77
C CYS A 20 33.44 1.51 -16.69
N LYS A 21 33.16 2.76 -17.09
CA LYS A 21 31.98 3.11 -17.89
C LYS A 21 32.22 3.23 -19.41
N ASN A 22 33.32 2.68 -19.94
CA ASN A 22 33.55 2.68 -21.39
C ASN A 22 34.15 1.39 -21.95
N TYR A 23 33.74 0.23 -21.44
CA TYR A 23 34.12 -1.06 -22.02
C TYR A 23 32.89 -1.79 -22.57
N THR A 24 32.70 -1.63 -23.88
CA THR A 24 32.06 -2.60 -24.79
C THR A 24 30.62 -3.00 -24.43
N ILE A 25 29.67 -2.08 -24.64
CA ILE A 25 28.26 -2.45 -24.89
C ILE A 25 28.19 -3.02 -26.31
N SER A 26 28.75 -4.22 -26.49
CA SER A 26 28.52 -5.06 -27.66
C SER A 26 27.21 -5.79 -27.47
N LYS A 27 26.37 -5.74 -28.51
CA LYS A 27 25.29 -6.64 -28.98
C LYS A 27 24.81 -7.84 -28.13
N ASP A 28 25.63 -8.42 -27.25
CA ASP A 28 25.39 -9.66 -26.51
C ASP A 28 24.45 -9.49 -25.30
N LEU A 29 24.35 -8.30 -24.69
CA LEU A 29 23.45 -8.05 -23.55
C LEU A 29 21.97 -8.15 -23.94
N LYS A 30 21.60 -7.68 -25.14
CA LYS A 30 20.23 -7.81 -25.66
C LYS A 30 19.85 -9.25 -25.97
N ASN A 31 20.82 -10.05 -26.41
CA ASN A 31 20.62 -11.47 -26.67
C ASN A 31 20.44 -12.26 -25.37
N LEU A 32 21.19 -11.93 -24.31
CA LEU A 32 21.04 -12.55 -22.99
C LEU A 32 19.70 -12.23 -22.35
N GLU A 33 19.22 -10.99 -22.46
CA GLU A 33 17.93 -10.56 -21.91
C GLU A 33 16.74 -11.21 -22.66
N GLN A 34 16.80 -11.29 -23.99
CA GLN A 34 15.78 -12.01 -24.77
C GLN A 34 15.78 -13.51 -24.48
N ASN A 35 16.94 -14.16 -24.42
CA ASN A 35 17.03 -15.60 -24.16
C ASN A 35 16.58 -15.96 -22.74
N ALA A 36 16.90 -15.12 -21.74
CA ALA A 36 16.41 -15.30 -20.37
C ALA A 36 14.89 -15.13 -20.28
N LYS A 37 14.32 -14.14 -20.97
CA LYS A 37 12.87 -13.89 -20.98
C LYS A 37 12.10 -15.04 -21.65
N GLU A 38 12.55 -15.47 -22.82
CA GLU A 38 11.93 -16.56 -23.59
C GLU A 38 12.01 -17.90 -22.84
N LYS A 39 13.11 -18.16 -22.12
CA LYS A 39 13.27 -19.35 -21.27
C LYS A 39 12.39 -19.33 -20.03
N VAL A 40 12.18 -18.16 -19.41
CA VAL A 40 11.27 -18.02 -18.25
C VAL A 40 9.82 -18.15 -18.67
N GLU A 41 9.45 -17.56 -19.80
CA GLU A 41 8.10 -17.63 -20.37
C GLU A 41 7.74 -19.07 -20.76
N GLY A 42 8.64 -19.77 -21.48
CA GLY A 42 8.46 -21.19 -21.81
C GLY A 42 8.40 -22.12 -20.58
N PHE A 43 9.14 -21.81 -19.51
CA PHE A 43 9.07 -22.59 -18.27
C PHE A 43 7.74 -22.36 -17.52
N LEU A 44 7.23 -21.13 -17.51
CA LEU A 44 5.94 -20.80 -16.90
C LEU A 44 4.77 -21.45 -17.66
N ASP A 45 4.80 -21.43 -19.00
CA ASP A 45 3.76 -22.07 -19.82
C ASP A 45 3.77 -23.59 -19.64
N THR A 46 4.95 -24.21 -19.63
CA THR A 46 5.09 -25.66 -19.37
C THR A 46 4.53 -26.03 -17.99
N LYS A 47 4.83 -25.24 -16.95
CA LYS A 47 4.33 -25.49 -15.59
C LYS A 47 2.82 -25.27 -15.46
N LYS A 48 2.27 -24.31 -16.20
CA LYS A 48 0.82 -24.06 -16.25
C LYS A 48 0.09 -25.22 -16.90
N GLU A 49 0.62 -25.77 -17.99
CA GLU A 49 0.04 -26.94 -18.66
C GLU A 49 0.11 -28.20 -17.79
N GLU A 50 1.28 -28.48 -17.18
CA GLU A 50 1.49 -29.60 -16.24
C GLU A 50 0.53 -29.51 -15.03
N LEU A 51 0.32 -28.31 -14.48
CA LEU A 51 -0.64 -28.09 -13.39
C LEU A 51 -2.09 -28.31 -13.84
N THR A 52 -2.44 -27.86 -15.05
CA THR A 52 -3.80 -28.01 -15.60
C THR A 52 -4.13 -29.47 -15.88
N GLU A 53 -3.16 -30.23 -16.40
CA GLU A 53 -3.31 -31.67 -16.65
C GLU A 53 -3.32 -32.46 -15.33
N GLY A 54 -2.49 -32.08 -14.36
CA GLY A 54 -2.52 -32.62 -13.00
C GLY A 54 -3.88 -32.44 -12.32
N ILE A 55 -4.48 -31.25 -12.41
CA ILE A 55 -5.83 -30.95 -11.89
C ILE A 55 -6.90 -31.77 -12.62
N LYS A 56 -6.83 -31.91 -13.94
CA LYS A 56 -7.77 -32.78 -14.70
C LYS A 56 -7.65 -34.24 -14.28
N SER A 57 -6.43 -34.75 -14.07
CA SER A 57 -6.20 -36.12 -13.61
C SER A 57 -6.76 -36.35 -12.20
N LEU A 58 -6.58 -35.38 -11.30
CA LEU A 58 -7.14 -35.41 -9.95
C LEU A 58 -8.67 -35.34 -9.97
N GLY A 59 -9.24 -34.46 -10.80
CA GLY A 59 -10.69 -34.35 -10.99
C GLY A 59 -11.30 -35.67 -11.46
N SER A 60 -10.69 -36.31 -12.46
CA SER A 60 -11.14 -37.62 -12.96
C SER A 60 -10.98 -38.74 -11.93
N LYS A 61 -9.89 -38.73 -11.14
CA LYS A 61 -9.64 -39.72 -10.08
C LYS A 61 -10.59 -39.56 -8.89
N VAL A 62 -10.95 -38.33 -8.54
CA VAL A 62 -11.97 -38.02 -7.52
C VAL A 62 -13.35 -38.39 -8.03
N SER A 63 -13.67 -38.09 -9.29
CA SER A 63 -14.93 -38.47 -9.93
C SER A 63 -15.12 -39.99 -9.97
N ALA A 64 -14.08 -40.75 -10.35
CA ALA A 64 -14.14 -42.21 -10.38
C ALA A 64 -14.34 -42.81 -8.97
N LYS A 65 -13.67 -42.25 -7.94
CA LYS A 65 -13.79 -42.70 -6.55
C LYS A 65 -15.14 -42.34 -5.91
N VAL A 66 -15.79 -41.26 -6.37
CA VAL A 66 -17.16 -40.89 -5.98
C VAL A 66 -18.18 -41.78 -6.68
N GLN A 67 -17.96 -42.09 -7.96
CA GLN A 67 -18.85 -42.95 -8.75
C GLN A 67 -18.82 -44.41 -8.27
N GLU A 68 -17.65 -44.95 -7.91
CA GLU A 68 -17.50 -46.29 -7.32
C GLU A 68 -18.23 -46.40 -5.96
N LYS A 69 -18.22 -45.32 -5.17
CA LYS A 69 -18.87 -45.28 -3.85
C LYS A 69 -20.41 -45.12 -3.93
N LEU A 70 -20.92 -44.59 -5.04
CA LEU A 70 -22.36 -44.43 -5.29
C LEU A 70 -23.04 -45.70 -5.83
N MET A 71 -22.29 -46.66 -6.38
CA MET A 71 -22.87 -47.91 -6.90
C MET A 71 -23.16 -48.97 -5.82
N GLN A 72 -22.86 -48.71 -4.54
CA GLN A 72 -23.01 -49.69 -3.45
C GLN A 72 -24.13 -49.37 -2.44
N ALA A 73 -25.03 -48.43 -2.73
CA ALA A 73 -26.13 -48.12 -1.79
C ALA A 73 -27.47 -47.93 -2.54
N ASP A 74 -28.34 -48.94 -2.44
CA ASP A 74 -29.78 -48.84 -2.70
C ASP A 74 -30.47 -48.24 -1.46
N GLU A 75 -30.92 -46.98 -1.54
CA GLU A 75 -32.22 -46.42 -1.06
C GLU A 75 -32.21 -44.88 -1.00
N PRO A 76 -33.39 -44.20 -1.04
CA PRO A 76 -33.57 -43.04 -1.89
C PRO A 76 -33.32 -41.67 -1.23
N GLN A 77 -33.01 -40.74 -2.13
CA GLN A 77 -32.74 -39.33 -1.95
C GLN A 77 -33.79 -38.59 -1.10
N GLY A 78 -33.28 -37.84 -0.12
CA GLY A 78 -34.07 -36.88 0.62
C GLY A 78 -33.25 -35.91 1.48
N GLN A 79 -32.05 -35.49 1.04
CA GLN A 79 -31.29 -34.35 1.62
C GLN A 79 -29.95 -34.21 0.87
N LEU A 80 -29.92 -33.52 -0.28
CA LEU A 80 -28.67 -33.30 -1.03
C LEU A 80 -28.29 -31.82 -1.18
N GLN A 81 -28.68 -30.96 -0.24
CA GLN A 81 -28.23 -29.56 -0.24
C GLN A 81 -27.64 -29.05 1.08
N GLN A 82 -27.36 -29.95 2.03
CA GLN A 82 -26.76 -29.54 3.32
C GLN A 82 -25.61 -30.45 3.79
N GLN A 83 -24.91 -31.10 2.86
CA GLN A 83 -23.70 -31.88 3.15
C GLN A 83 -22.59 -31.63 2.12
N ILE A 84 -22.11 -30.39 2.06
CA ILE A 84 -20.71 -30.08 1.69
C ILE A 84 -20.10 -29.23 2.83
N SER A 85 -20.38 -29.63 4.06
CA SER A 85 -19.65 -29.18 5.25
C SER A 85 -19.17 -30.45 5.93
N GLN A 86 -18.08 -31.00 5.41
CA GLN A 86 -17.38 -32.08 6.06
C GLN A 86 -16.94 -31.57 7.44
N GLY A 87 -17.42 -32.23 8.48
CA GLY A 87 -17.28 -31.82 9.87
C GLY A 87 -15.83 -31.63 10.30
N VAL A 88 -15.44 -30.37 10.40
CA VAL A 88 -14.75 -29.87 11.59
C VAL A 88 -15.79 -28.98 12.25
N ALA A 89 -16.03 -29.15 13.55
CA ALA A 89 -16.78 -28.14 14.29
C ALA A 89 -15.96 -26.85 14.24
N GLU A 90 -16.18 -26.03 13.20
CA GLU A 90 -15.50 -24.75 13.04
C GLU A 90 -15.78 -23.97 14.32
N ASN A 91 -14.70 -23.68 15.06
CA ASN A 91 -14.79 -22.98 16.32
C ASN A 91 -15.57 -21.68 16.07
N PRO A 92 -16.68 -21.40 16.77
CA PRO A 92 -17.38 -20.13 16.63
C PRO A 92 -16.42 -18.93 16.79
N GLU A 93 -15.41 -19.05 17.64
CA GLU A 93 -14.37 -18.03 17.82
C GLU A 93 -13.45 -17.88 16.60
N PHE A 94 -13.09 -18.97 15.92
CA PHE A 94 -12.29 -18.93 14.70
C PHE A 94 -13.06 -18.22 13.58
N LYS A 95 -14.34 -18.57 13.39
CA LYS A 95 -15.22 -17.91 12.41
C LYS A 95 -15.35 -16.42 12.65
N GLU A 96 -15.45 -16.01 13.92
CA GLU A 96 -15.56 -14.60 14.29
C GLU A 96 -14.28 -13.84 13.88
N ILE A 97 -13.10 -14.38 14.21
CA ILE A 97 -11.82 -13.76 13.86
C ILE A 97 -11.62 -13.76 12.34
N GLU A 98 -11.90 -14.86 11.64
CA GLU A 98 -11.80 -14.94 10.18
C GLU A 98 -12.69 -13.89 9.50
N LYS A 99 -13.91 -13.71 9.99
CA LYS A 99 -14.82 -12.68 9.48
C LYS A 99 -14.26 -11.27 9.69
N LYS A 100 -13.77 -10.94 10.89
CA LYS A 100 -13.15 -9.64 11.17
C LYS A 100 -11.90 -9.39 10.31
N THR A 101 -11.05 -10.40 10.12
CA THR A 101 -9.86 -10.33 9.25
C THR A 101 -10.26 -10.05 7.81
N LYS A 102 -11.29 -10.72 7.29
CA LYS A 102 -11.81 -10.49 5.94
C LYS A 102 -12.41 -9.09 5.78
N GLU A 103 -13.21 -8.64 6.75
CA GLU A 103 -13.77 -7.28 6.76
C GLU A 103 -12.65 -6.22 6.75
N LEU A 104 -11.59 -6.40 7.54
CA LEU A 104 -10.45 -5.50 7.58
C LEU A 104 -9.65 -5.52 6.27
N LYS A 105 -9.48 -6.69 5.67
CA LYS A 105 -8.88 -6.84 4.34
C LYS A 105 -9.65 -6.04 3.29
N ASP A 106 -10.97 -6.18 3.26
CA ASP A 106 -11.82 -5.45 2.33
C ASP A 106 -11.72 -3.93 2.55
N LYS A 107 -11.64 -3.45 3.80
CA LYS A 107 -11.42 -2.02 4.11
C LYS A 107 -10.08 -1.53 3.55
N ILE A 108 -9.00 -2.28 3.75
CA ILE A 108 -7.65 -1.93 3.28
C ILE A 108 -7.58 -1.94 1.75
N GLU A 109 -8.21 -2.91 1.08
CA GLU A 109 -8.25 -2.99 -0.38
C GLU A 109 -9.06 -1.85 -1.00
N LYS A 110 -10.20 -1.48 -0.39
CA LYS A 110 -11.05 -0.35 -0.83
C LYS A 110 -10.44 1.02 -0.54
N SER A 111 -9.44 1.09 0.35
CA SER A 111 -8.75 2.34 0.66
C SER A 111 -7.96 2.84 -0.54
N ASP A 112 -8.19 4.09 -0.91
CA ASP A 112 -7.60 4.77 -2.05
C ASP A 112 -6.37 5.62 -1.66
N ASP A 113 -5.88 6.40 -2.62
CA ASP A 113 -4.76 7.33 -2.46
C ASP A 113 -5.08 8.54 -1.58
N LYS A 114 -6.37 8.84 -1.35
CA LYS A 114 -6.87 9.93 -0.50
C LYS A 114 -7.03 9.51 0.96
N THR A 115 -7.02 8.21 1.22
CA THR A 115 -7.10 7.66 2.57
C THR A 115 -5.96 8.21 3.43
N THR A 116 -6.31 8.72 4.60
CA THR A 116 -5.36 9.39 5.48
C THR A 116 -4.45 8.41 6.21
N LEU A 117 -3.26 8.85 6.59
CA LEU A 117 -2.38 8.08 7.46
C LEU A 117 -3.06 7.66 8.77
N GLY A 118 -3.87 8.55 9.37
CA GLY A 118 -4.62 8.23 10.60
C GLY A 118 -5.52 7.00 10.44
N THR A 119 -6.23 6.89 9.32
CA THR A 119 -7.08 5.73 9.01
C THR A 119 -6.24 4.45 8.88
N TYR A 120 -5.08 4.54 8.23
CA TYR A 120 -4.18 3.39 8.12
C TYR A 120 -3.61 2.95 9.49
N TYR A 121 -3.33 3.88 10.39
CA TYR A 121 -2.91 3.55 11.76
C TYR A 121 -4.02 2.91 12.59
N GLU A 122 -5.27 3.34 12.41
CA GLU A 122 -6.43 2.67 13.01
C GLU A 122 -6.51 1.21 12.57
N TYR A 123 -6.26 0.92 11.28
CA TYR A 123 -6.19 -0.46 10.79
C TYR A 123 -5.02 -1.25 11.40
N GLU A 124 -3.86 -0.62 11.62
CA GLU A 124 -2.73 -1.26 12.28
C GLU A 124 -3.09 -1.71 13.70
N GLU A 125 -3.80 -0.85 14.44
CA GLU A 125 -4.30 -1.18 15.78
C GLU A 125 -5.39 -2.27 15.74
N GLU A 126 -6.28 -2.28 14.74
CA GLU A 126 -7.22 -3.39 14.51
C GLU A 126 -6.48 -4.72 14.26
N ILE A 127 -5.41 -4.73 13.46
CA ILE A 127 -4.57 -5.93 13.23
C ILE A 127 -3.93 -6.40 14.54
N LYS A 128 -3.36 -5.49 15.35
CA LYS A 128 -2.76 -5.83 16.66
C LYS A 128 -3.79 -6.45 17.60
N LYS A 129 -5.00 -5.90 17.67
CA LYS A 129 -6.11 -6.45 18.46
C LYS A 129 -6.51 -7.86 17.99
N LEU A 130 -6.62 -8.07 16.67
CA LEU A 130 -6.95 -9.38 16.11
C LEU A 130 -5.86 -10.43 16.40
N LYS A 131 -4.58 -10.06 16.32
CA LYS A 131 -3.48 -10.97 16.71
C LYS A 131 -3.56 -11.37 18.18
N LYS A 132 -3.88 -10.43 19.07
CA LYS A 132 -4.08 -10.71 20.50
C LYS A 132 -5.29 -11.61 20.76
N GLU A 133 -6.44 -11.32 20.12
CA GLU A 133 -7.63 -12.18 20.22
C GLU A 133 -7.35 -13.60 19.71
N LEU A 134 -6.59 -13.73 18.63
CA LEU A 134 -6.17 -15.01 18.06
C LEU A 134 -5.33 -15.81 19.05
N GLU A 135 -4.37 -15.16 19.71
CA GLU A 135 -3.50 -15.79 20.69
C GLU A 135 -4.21 -16.14 22.00
N GLU A 136 -5.22 -15.37 22.42
CA GLU A 136 -6.00 -15.66 23.62
C GLU A 136 -7.01 -16.78 23.41
N LYS A 137 -7.75 -16.76 22.29
CA LYS A 137 -8.88 -17.68 22.03
C LYS A 137 -8.46 -19.00 21.37
N LEU A 138 -7.37 -19.04 20.60
CA LEU A 138 -6.98 -20.22 19.81
C LEU A 138 -5.64 -20.86 20.24
N LYS A 139 -5.29 -20.82 21.54
CA LYS A 139 -4.03 -21.39 22.07
C LYS A 139 -3.80 -22.86 21.69
N ASP A 140 -4.86 -23.66 21.66
CA ASP A 140 -4.78 -25.12 21.52
C ASP A 140 -4.99 -25.62 20.07
N LYS A 141 -5.27 -24.72 19.11
CA LYS A 141 -5.63 -25.06 17.71
C LYS A 141 -4.57 -24.58 16.73
N LYS A 142 -3.48 -25.33 16.65
CA LYS A 142 -2.24 -24.95 15.95
C LYS A 142 -2.43 -24.66 14.45
N GLU A 143 -3.21 -25.47 13.74
CA GLU A 143 -3.34 -25.39 12.28
C GLU A 143 -4.19 -24.19 11.82
N ASP A 144 -5.35 -23.99 12.46
CA ASP A 144 -6.24 -22.84 12.25
C ASP A 144 -5.55 -21.52 12.62
N LYS A 145 -4.82 -21.51 13.75
CA LYS A 145 -4.04 -20.36 14.20
C LYS A 145 -2.99 -19.97 13.17
N GLU A 146 -2.23 -20.94 12.64
CA GLU A 146 -1.16 -20.68 11.67
C GLU A 146 -1.70 -20.06 10.36
N LYS A 147 -2.89 -20.49 9.90
CA LYS A 147 -3.54 -19.91 8.72
C LYS A 147 -3.86 -18.41 8.94
N LEU A 148 -4.54 -18.08 10.04
CA LEU A 148 -4.92 -16.70 10.35
C LEU A 148 -3.71 -15.81 10.64
N GLU A 149 -2.66 -16.34 11.27
CA GLU A 149 -1.41 -15.60 11.48
C GLU A 149 -0.77 -15.18 10.15
N LYS A 150 -0.68 -16.10 9.18
CA LYS A 150 -0.14 -15.80 7.84
C LYS A 150 -1.00 -14.77 7.11
N GLU A 151 -2.32 -14.85 7.23
CA GLU A 151 -3.22 -13.86 6.64
C GLU A 151 -3.03 -12.47 7.26
N LEU A 152 -2.95 -12.38 8.59
CA LEU A 152 -2.71 -11.12 9.31
C LEU A 152 -1.31 -10.55 9.03
N GLU A 153 -0.28 -11.39 8.90
CA GLU A 153 1.06 -10.95 8.52
C GLU A 153 1.09 -10.40 7.08
N THR A 154 0.38 -11.07 6.17
CA THR A 154 0.23 -10.59 4.79
C THR A 154 -0.47 -9.23 4.77
N LEU A 155 -1.56 -9.10 5.54
CA LEU A 155 -2.33 -7.86 5.63
C LEU A 155 -1.49 -6.70 6.21
N GLU A 156 -0.68 -6.99 7.23
CA GLU A 156 0.24 -6.02 7.83
C GLU A 156 1.29 -5.52 6.82
N LYS A 157 1.84 -6.41 5.99
CA LYS A 157 2.77 -6.02 4.92
C LYS A 157 2.09 -5.12 3.90
N THR A 158 0.90 -5.48 3.43
CA THR A 158 0.12 -4.65 2.49
C THR A 158 -0.21 -3.27 3.09
N LEU A 159 -0.57 -3.22 4.38
CA LEU A 159 -0.85 -1.97 5.08
C LEU A 159 0.40 -1.08 5.17
N LYS A 160 1.55 -1.65 5.53
CA LYS A 160 2.84 -0.93 5.60
C LYS A 160 3.22 -0.32 4.26
N GLU A 161 3.06 -1.06 3.16
CA GLU A 161 3.30 -0.54 1.81
C GLU A 161 2.39 0.65 1.47
N LYS A 162 1.10 0.59 1.85
CA LYS A 162 0.15 1.71 1.65
C LYS A 162 0.51 2.93 2.48
N ILE A 163 0.90 2.74 3.75
CA ILE A 163 1.39 3.81 4.63
C ILE A 163 2.62 4.49 4.01
N GLU A 164 3.60 3.72 3.56
CA GLU A 164 4.82 4.26 2.96
C GLU A 164 4.52 5.04 1.67
N LYS A 165 3.63 4.53 0.81
CA LYS A 165 3.18 5.22 -0.39
C LYS A 165 2.49 6.55 -0.06
N ARG A 166 1.59 6.57 0.94
CA ARG A 166 0.91 7.80 1.36
C ARG A 166 1.89 8.81 1.97
N LYS A 167 2.88 8.38 2.77
CA LYS A 167 3.94 9.26 3.31
C LYS A 167 4.73 9.94 2.21
N LYS A 168 5.20 9.17 1.22
CA LYS A 168 5.93 9.74 0.07
C LYS A 168 5.08 10.72 -0.72
N ALA A 169 3.81 10.38 -0.96
CA ALA A 169 2.88 11.27 -1.65
C ALA A 169 2.65 12.59 -0.87
N LEU A 170 2.56 12.53 0.46
CA LEU A 170 2.45 13.71 1.32
C LEU A 170 3.70 14.59 1.28
N GLU A 171 4.90 14.00 1.31
CA GLU A 171 6.16 14.73 1.17
C GLU A 171 6.30 15.43 -0.19
N GLU A 172 5.89 14.76 -1.26
CA GLU A 172 5.86 15.33 -2.62
C GLU A 172 4.82 16.46 -2.73
N ALA A 173 3.62 16.25 -2.19
CA ALA A 173 2.59 17.28 -2.14
C ALA A 173 3.06 18.50 -1.34
N GLN A 174 3.74 18.28 -0.21
CA GLN A 174 4.29 19.36 0.62
C GLN A 174 5.27 20.22 -0.19
N LYS A 175 6.19 19.61 -0.93
CA LYS A 175 7.13 20.33 -1.81
C LYS A 175 6.38 21.15 -2.86
N LYS A 176 5.36 20.57 -3.51
CA LYS A 176 4.57 21.26 -4.52
C LYS A 176 3.78 22.45 -3.94
N PHE A 177 3.23 22.34 -2.74
CA PHE A 177 2.60 23.49 -2.07
C PHE A 177 3.61 24.56 -1.63
N GLN A 178 4.85 24.19 -1.27
CA GLN A 178 5.91 25.17 -1.03
C GLN A 178 6.29 25.91 -2.33
N GLU A 179 6.30 25.23 -3.48
CA GLU A 179 6.49 25.87 -4.77
C GLU A 179 5.36 26.86 -5.09
N TYR A 180 4.09 26.48 -4.86
CA TYR A 180 2.96 27.41 -4.98
C TYR A 180 3.13 28.62 -4.07
N LYS A 181 3.57 28.41 -2.82
CA LYS A 181 3.83 29.50 -1.88
C LYS A 181 4.91 30.46 -2.37
N GLN A 182 6.00 29.94 -2.92
CA GLN A 182 7.07 30.74 -3.51
C GLN A 182 6.58 31.53 -4.72
N GLN A 183 5.92 30.87 -5.67
CA GLN A 183 5.34 31.50 -6.86
C GLN A 183 4.36 32.61 -6.49
N PHE A 184 3.51 32.37 -5.48
CA PHE A 184 2.56 33.35 -4.97
C PHE A 184 3.28 34.58 -4.39
N GLY A 185 4.37 34.37 -3.64
CA GLY A 185 5.16 35.43 -3.03
C GLY A 185 5.92 36.31 -4.04
N ILE A 186 6.42 35.72 -5.13
CA ILE A 186 7.13 36.45 -6.20
C ILE A 186 6.21 36.96 -7.31
N SER A 187 4.90 36.71 -7.22
CA SER A 187 3.94 37.15 -8.23
C SER A 187 3.97 38.68 -8.36
N THR A 188 4.32 39.16 -9.55
CA THR A 188 4.35 40.57 -9.91
C THR A 188 3.32 40.88 -11.00
N GLY A 189 3.05 42.16 -11.24
CA GLY A 189 2.14 42.64 -12.28
C GLY A 189 2.38 44.13 -12.53
N GLN A 190 2.07 44.62 -13.73
CA GLN A 190 2.18 46.05 -14.05
C GLN A 190 1.20 46.89 -13.23
N THR A 191 0.07 46.30 -12.85
CA THR A 191 -0.92 46.89 -11.93
C THR A 191 -1.15 46.00 -10.72
N GLN A 192 -1.77 46.56 -9.67
CA GLN A 192 -2.26 45.77 -8.52
C GLN A 192 -3.26 44.69 -8.96
N GLY A 193 -4.10 44.97 -9.97
CA GLY A 193 -5.04 44.01 -10.53
C GLY A 193 -4.35 42.83 -11.23
N ASP A 194 -3.27 43.10 -11.97
CA ASP A 194 -2.48 42.03 -12.62
C ASP A 194 -1.81 41.12 -11.58
N LYS A 195 -1.28 41.73 -10.51
CA LYS A 195 -0.72 40.97 -9.38
C LYS A 195 -1.79 40.06 -8.74
N ALA A 196 -2.95 40.61 -8.41
CA ALA A 196 -4.06 39.85 -7.82
C ALA A 196 -4.56 38.74 -8.76
N LYS A 197 -4.60 38.98 -10.07
CA LYS A 197 -4.96 37.97 -11.08
C LYS A 197 -3.95 36.83 -11.15
N ASN A 198 -2.66 37.13 -11.14
CA ASN A 198 -1.60 36.11 -11.15
C ASN A 198 -1.64 35.26 -9.87
N GLN A 199 -1.80 35.92 -8.72
CA GLN A 199 -2.00 35.26 -7.43
C GLN A 199 -3.25 34.37 -7.40
N GLY A 200 -4.35 34.81 -8.01
CA GLY A 200 -5.59 34.04 -8.13
C GLY A 200 -5.41 32.76 -8.94
N LYS A 201 -4.64 32.79 -10.03
CA LYS A 201 -4.33 31.59 -10.84
C LYS A 201 -3.60 30.53 -10.01
N ILE A 202 -2.56 30.95 -9.27
CA ILE A 202 -1.78 30.06 -8.40
C ILE A 202 -2.67 29.46 -7.32
N GLY A 203 -3.55 30.26 -6.70
CA GLY A 203 -4.52 29.76 -5.72
C GLY A 203 -5.48 28.74 -6.30
N LEU A 204 -5.97 28.95 -7.53
CA LEU A 204 -6.84 28.00 -8.20
C LEU A 204 -6.13 26.68 -8.53
N GLU A 205 -4.88 26.73 -8.99
CA GLU A 205 -4.05 25.54 -9.20
C GLU A 205 -3.82 24.77 -7.90
N ALA A 206 -3.45 25.49 -6.83
CA ALA A 206 -3.26 24.92 -5.50
C ALA A 206 -4.55 24.28 -4.96
N PHE A 207 -5.71 24.92 -5.16
CA PHE A 207 -7.01 24.39 -4.75
C PHE A 207 -7.37 23.09 -5.48
N ASN A 208 -7.21 23.08 -6.81
CA ASN A 208 -7.50 21.90 -7.62
C ASN A 208 -6.59 20.74 -7.21
N TYR A 209 -5.29 21.00 -7.04
CA TYR A 209 -4.34 20.00 -6.58
C TYR A 209 -4.68 19.47 -5.17
N ALA A 210 -5.06 20.35 -4.23
CA ALA A 210 -5.50 19.94 -2.90
C ALA A 210 -6.71 18.99 -2.95
N LYS A 211 -7.70 19.34 -3.77
CA LYS A 211 -8.93 18.55 -3.96
C LYS A 211 -8.64 17.19 -4.59
N GLU A 212 -7.78 17.14 -5.61
CA GLU A 212 -7.35 15.90 -6.25
C GLU A 212 -6.60 15.00 -5.26
N PHE A 213 -5.76 15.58 -4.40
CA PHE A 213 -5.01 14.86 -3.36
C PHE A 213 -5.88 14.41 -2.17
N GLY A 214 -7.13 14.87 -2.08
CA GLY A 214 -8.05 14.55 -0.99
C GLY A 214 -7.88 15.43 0.26
N LEU A 215 -7.20 16.57 0.15
CA LEU A 215 -7.09 17.52 1.27
C LEU A 215 -8.37 18.34 1.38
N THR A 216 -8.98 18.34 2.58
CA THR A 216 -10.05 19.28 2.90
C THR A 216 -9.43 20.59 3.34
N VAL A 217 -9.34 21.54 2.42
CA VAL A 217 -8.83 22.89 2.68
C VAL A 217 -10.01 23.81 2.92
N SER A 218 -10.20 24.23 4.16
CA SER A 218 -11.15 25.30 4.50
C SER A 218 -10.42 26.63 4.56
N TYR A 219 -10.95 27.64 3.87
CA TYR A 219 -10.51 29.02 4.03
C TYR A 219 -11.52 29.75 4.91
N SER A 220 -11.04 30.43 5.95
CA SER A 220 -11.89 31.24 6.81
C SER A 220 -12.33 32.47 6.04
N ASN A 221 -13.64 32.60 5.83
CA ASN A 221 -14.28 33.71 5.12
C ASN A 221 -14.36 34.99 5.99
N SER A 222 -13.33 35.28 6.78
CA SER A 222 -13.29 36.48 7.61
C SER A 222 -12.89 37.67 6.77
N ASP A 223 -13.90 38.39 6.28
CA ASP A 223 -13.89 39.82 6.01
C ASP A 223 -12.77 40.39 5.13
N ASN A 224 -12.54 39.83 3.93
CA ASN A 224 -12.15 40.65 2.78
C ASN A 224 -12.15 39.85 1.46
N THR A 225 -12.78 40.42 0.43
CA THR A 225 -12.87 39.90 -0.95
C THR A 225 -11.55 40.00 -1.73
N ASP A 226 -10.40 39.80 -1.07
CA ASP A 226 -9.10 39.90 -1.71
C ASP A 226 -8.61 38.52 -2.18
N THR A 227 -8.52 38.35 -3.50
CA THR A 227 -8.04 37.14 -4.17
C THR A 227 -6.68 36.69 -3.65
N GLY A 228 -5.81 37.62 -3.24
CA GLY A 228 -4.51 37.30 -2.63
C GLY A 228 -4.66 36.52 -1.31
N ASN A 229 -5.57 36.95 -0.44
CA ASN A 229 -5.80 36.31 0.85
C ASN A 229 -6.41 34.91 0.70
N MET A 230 -7.30 34.73 -0.28
CA MET A 230 -7.88 33.43 -0.60
C MET A 230 -6.81 32.44 -1.08
N SER A 231 -5.98 32.83 -2.04
CA SER A 231 -4.92 31.97 -2.57
C SER A 231 -3.89 31.57 -1.51
N SER A 232 -3.42 32.52 -0.69
CA SER A 232 -2.49 32.22 0.41
C SER A 232 -3.13 31.29 1.43
N GLY A 233 -4.40 31.53 1.81
CA GLY A 233 -5.12 30.70 2.76
C GLY A 233 -5.28 29.25 2.30
N ILE A 234 -5.49 29.03 0.99
CA ILE A 234 -5.56 27.68 0.41
C ILE A 234 -4.19 26.98 0.52
N ILE A 235 -3.12 27.67 0.12
CA ILE A 235 -1.75 27.12 0.15
C ILE A 235 -1.32 26.79 1.59
N ASP A 236 -1.48 27.74 2.52
CA ASP A 236 -1.10 27.57 3.91
C ASP A 236 -1.97 26.53 4.62
N GLY A 237 -3.27 26.49 4.32
CA GLY A 237 -4.19 25.48 4.85
C GLY A 237 -3.82 24.07 4.39
N ALA A 238 -3.46 23.89 3.12
CA ALA A 238 -3.01 22.61 2.59
C ALA A 238 -1.69 22.16 3.23
N LEU A 239 -0.70 23.06 3.33
CA LEU A 239 0.58 22.78 4.01
C LEU A 239 0.37 22.33 5.44
N LYS A 240 -0.48 23.05 6.19
CA LYS A 240 -0.81 22.69 7.58
C LYS A 240 -1.46 21.31 7.67
N LYS A 241 -2.40 20.99 6.77
CA LYS A 241 -3.07 19.68 6.76
C LYS A 241 -2.12 18.53 6.47
N ILE A 242 -1.19 18.73 5.54
CA ILE A 242 -0.14 17.74 5.23
C ILE A 242 0.77 17.53 6.45
N GLU A 243 1.17 18.61 7.12
CA GLU A 243 2.00 18.55 8.32
C GLU A 243 1.28 17.88 9.50
N GLU A 244 -0.01 18.16 9.70
CA GLU A 244 -0.86 17.48 10.68
C GLU A 244 -0.91 15.97 10.41
N GLU A 245 -1.14 15.55 9.16
CA GLU A 245 -1.20 14.14 8.78
C GLU A 245 0.15 13.42 8.97
N LEU A 246 1.26 14.08 8.60
CA LEU A 246 2.62 13.56 8.81
C LEU A 246 3.02 13.52 10.28
N SER A 247 2.62 14.50 11.10
CA SER A 247 3.01 14.59 12.52
C SER A 247 2.20 13.64 13.41
N ASN A 248 0.91 13.47 13.14
CA ASN A 248 0.07 12.49 13.83
C ASN A 248 0.55 11.05 13.59
N SER A 249 1.38 10.83 12.56
CA SER A 249 2.05 9.55 12.30
C SER A 249 3.24 9.25 13.23
N ILE A 250 3.76 10.27 13.93
CA ILE A 250 4.97 10.19 14.76
C ILE A 250 4.60 9.97 16.23
N GLU A 251 3.53 10.60 16.73
CA GLU A 251 3.17 10.51 18.16
C GLU A 251 2.65 9.13 18.61
N ASP A 252 2.24 8.25 17.68
CA ASP A 252 1.76 6.89 18.02
C ASP A 252 2.84 5.78 17.90
N SER A 253 4.06 6.15 17.49
CA SER A 253 5.19 5.20 17.36
C SER A 253 6.25 5.31 18.46
N GLY A 254 6.06 6.18 19.46
CA GLY A 254 7.08 6.36 20.50
C GLY A 254 6.76 7.35 21.60
N LYS A 255 5.78 7.07 22.45
CA LYS A 255 5.80 7.52 23.85
C LYS A 255 5.40 6.37 24.78
N GLU A 256 6.36 5.48 25.05
CA GLU A 256 6.51 4.99 26.42
C GLU A 256 6.65 6.23 27.31
N LYS A 257 5.55 6.62 27.97
CA LYS A 257 5.66 7.44 29.17
C LYS A 257 6.39 6.59 30.20
N LYS A 258 7.71 6.76 30.27
CA LYS A 258 8.46 6.44 31.49
C LYS A 258 8.06 7.51 32.52
N GLU A 259 7.25 7.06 33.48
CA GLU A 259 7.19 7.64 34.83
C GLU A 259 8.58 7.74 35.45
#